data_AF-A0A2S7DEM3-F1
#
_entry.id   AF-A0A2S7DEM3-F1
#
_cell.length_a   1.000
_cell.length_b   1.000
_cell.length_c   1.000
_cell.angle_alpha   90.00
_cell.angle_beta   90.00
_cell.angle_gamma   90.00
#
_symmetry.space_group_name_H-M   'P 1'
#
loop_
_entity.id
_entity.type
_entity.pdbx_description
1 polymer ?
#
loop_
_entity_poly.entity_id
_entity_poly.type
_entity_poly.pdbx_seq_one_letter_code
_entity_poly.pdbx_strand_id
1 'polypeptide(L)'
;MARASESAEQLRERILRAMQRDIGISEQMAQPFIESIMRCFAGEQPYFPSVVREYPVLLIRSALEQGEPVKTVMRTFDISRSKLHQLFPGGLPTRENRGVSTVSMKSATK
;
A
#
# COMPACT_ATOMS: atom_id res chain seq x y z
N MET A 1 -8.39 -13.02 13.67
CA MET A 1 -9.03 -11.87 14.35
C MET A 1 -10.01 -11.26 13.38
N ALA A 2 -11.32 -11.39 13.64
CA ALA A 2 -12.35 -10.78 12.80
C ALA A 2 -12.23 -9.25 12.91
N ARG A 3 -12.10 -8.55 11.78
CA ARG A 3 -12.16 -7.08 11.76
C ARG A 3 -13.53 -6.67 12.31
N ALA A 4 -13.56 -5.65 13.16
CA ALA A 4 -14.79 -5.04 13.64
C ALA A 4 -15.69 -4.71 12.44
N SER A 5 -16.93 -5.21 12.45
CA SER A 5 -17.91 -4.88 11.44
C SER A 5 -18.21 -3.39 11.52
N GLU A 6 -17.86 -2.64 10.49
CA GLU A 6 -18.24 -1.24 10.32
C GLU A 6 -19.78 -1.11 10.41
N SER A 7 -20.28 -0.15 11.19
CA SER A 7 -21.73 0.05 11.30
C SER A 7 -22.29 0.66 10.01
N ALA A 8 -23.58 0.44 9.75
CA ALA A 8 -24.25 1.00 8.58
C ALA A 8 -24.12 2.54 8.52
N GLU A 9 -24.12 3.22 9.67
CA GLU A 9 -23.94 4.67 9.74
C GLU A 9 -22.51 5.11 9.39
N GLN A 10 -21.49 4.36 9.84
CA GLN A 10 -20.09 4.64 9.50
C GLN A 10 -19.85 4.50 7.99
N LEU A 11 -20.45 3.48 7.38
CA LEU A 11 -20.41 3.30 5.92
C LEU A 11 -21.10 4.47 5.21
N ARG A 12 -22.29 4.88 5.69
CA ARG A 12 -23.06 6.01 5.15
C ARG A 12 -22.22 7.28 5.14
N GLU A 13 -21.59 7.60 6.27
CA GLU A 13 -20.76 8.79 6.43
C GLU A 13 -19.51 8.74 5.54
N ARG A 14 -18.87 7.57 5.42
CA ARG A 14 -17.69 7.40 4.57
C ARG A 14 -18.02 7.63 3.09
N ILE A 15 -19.14 7.11 2.61
CA ILE A 15 -19.59 7.29 1.23
C ILE A 15 -19.88 8.78 0.97
N LEU A 16 -20.61 9.44 1.88
CA LEU A 16 -20.91 10.86 1.77
C LEU A 16 -19.63 11.71 1.67
N ARG A 17 -18.66 11.47 2.55
CA ARG A 17 -17.38 12.19 2.53
C ARG A 17 -16.59 11.96 1.24
N ALA A 18 -16.59 10.73 0.72
CA ALA A 18 -15.94 10.42 -0.56
C ALA A 18 -16.61 11.16 -1.73
N MET A 19 -17.95 11.17 -1.79
CA MET A 19 -18.70 11.90 -2.82
C MET A 19 -18.45 13.40 -2.76
N GLN A 20 -18.39 13.98 -1.55
CA GLN A 20 -18.07 15.39 -1.37
C GLN A 20 -16.64 15.73 -1.82
N ARG A 21 -15.66 14.88 -1.45
CA ARG A 21 -14.24 15.13 -1.75
C ARG A 21 -13.90 14.91 -3.23
N ASP A 22 -14.40 13.84 -3.82
CA ASP A 22 -13.93 13.35 -5.13
C ASP A 22 -14.83 13.82 -6.28
N ILE A 23 -16.11 14.12 -6.01
CA ILE A 23 -17.11 14.52 -7.01
C ILE A 23 -17.62 15.96 -6.77
N GLY A 24 -17.57 16.47 -5.54
CA GLY A 24 -17.95 17.84 -5.21
C GLY A 24 -19.47 18.07 -5.08
N ILE A 25 -20.26 17.01 -4.85
CA ILE A 25 -21.71 17.13 -4.70
C ILE A 25 -22.13 17.43 -3.24
N SER A 26 -23.22 18.17 -3.09
CA SER A 26 -23.80 18.47 -1.76
C SER A 26 -24.42 17.22 -1.13
N GLU A 27 -24.62 17.24 0.19
CA GLU A 27 -25.25 16.12 0.91
C GLU A 27 -26.64 15.80 0.37
N GLN A 28 -27.47 16.82 0.14
CA GLN A 28 -28.81 16.64 -0.43
C GLN A 28 -28.79 15.91 -1.78
N MET A 29 -27.76 16.17 -2.61
CA MET A 29 -27.58 15.51 -3.89
C MET A 29 -27.02 14.09 -3.73
N ALA A 30 -26.24 13.81 -2.69
CA ALA A 30 -25.64 12.51 -2.41
C ALA A 30 -26.65 11.51 -1.81
N GLN A 31 -27.63 11.99 -1.04
CA GLN A 31 -28.64 11.19 -0.34
C GLN A 31 -29.27 10.06 -1.19
N PRO A 32 -29.82 10.31 -2.39
CA PRO A 32 -30.44 9.25 -3.19
C PRO A 32 -29.44 8.16 -3.61
N PHE A 33 -28.20 8.53 -3.91
CA PHE A 33 -27.16 7.57 -4.27
C PHE A 33 -26.73 6.73 -3.07
N ILE A 34 -26.54 7.39 -1.92
CA ILE A 34 -26.21 6.70 -0.67
C ILE A 34 -27.31 5.72 -0.30
N GLU A 35 -28.58 6.08 -0.44
CA GLU A 35 -29.71 5.19 -0.15
C GLU A 35 -29.80 4.02 -1.12
N SER A 36 -29.63 4.27 -2.42
CA SER A 36 -29.53 3.21 -3.42
C SER A 36 -28.38 2.26 -3.13
N ILE A 37 -27.20 2.80 -2.80
CA ILE A 37 -26.03 2.04 -2.37
C ILE A 37 -26.46 1.22 -1.17
N MET A 38 -26.75 1.81 -0.01
CA MET A 38 -27.12 1.13 1.25
C MET A 38 -28.23 0.07 1.09
N ARG A 39 -29.22 0.29 0.21
CA ARG A 39 -30.29 -0.67 -0.09
C ARG A 39 -29.79 -1.92 -0.84
N CYS A 40 -28.77 -1.79 -1.69
CA CYS A 40 -28.11 -2.95 -2.29
C CYS A 40 -27.33 -3.79 -1.26
N PHE A 41 -26.98 -3.24 -0.08
CA PHE A 41 -26.29 -3.94 1.02
C PHE A 41 -27.29 -4.54 2.02
N ALA A 42 -28.59 -4.61 1.71
CA ALA A 42 -29.68 -5.09 2.58
C ALA A 42 -29.61 -6.62 2.86
N GLY A 43 -28.48 -7.08 3.42
CA GLY A 43 -28.23 -8.46 3.85
C GLY A 43 -26.91 -9.05 3.35
N GLU A 44 -26.25 -8.43 2.38
CA GLU A 44 -25.00 -8.94 1.79
C GLU A 44 -23.81 -8.05 2.18
N GLN A 45 -22.64 -8.66 2.43
CA GLN A 45 -21.34 -7.97 2.60
C GLN A 45 -20.62 -7.94 1.25
N PRO A 46 -20.90 -6.96 0.37
CA PRO A 46 -20.15 -6.84 -0.86
C PRO A 46 -18.70 -6.49 -0.56
N TYR A 47 -17.83 -7.21 -1.24
CA TYR A 47 -16.41 -6.96 -1.23
C TYR A 47 -16.12 -5.65 -1.96
N PHE A 48 -15.58 -4.67 -1.24
CA PHE A 48 -15.00 -3.49 -1.86
C PHE A 48 -13.57 -3.82 -2.30
N PRO A 49 -13.27 -3.85 -3.62
CA PRO A 49 -11.90 -4.04 -4.08
C PRO A 49 -11.05 -2.91 -3.51
N SER A 50 -10.01 -3.28 -2.77
CA SER A 50 -9.06 -2.31 -2.24
C SER A 50 -8.41 -1.58 -3.41
N VAL A 51 -8.37 -0.26 -3.36
CA VAL A 51 -7.67 0.56 -4.36
C VAL A 51 -6.25 0.00 -4.52
N VAL A 52 -5.86 -0.29 -5.76
CA VAL A 52 -4.52 -0.79 -6.05
C VAL A 52 -3.54 0.31 -5.66
N ARG A 53 -2.82 0.10 -4.56
CA ARG A 53 -1.80 1.03 -4.11
C ARG A 53 -0.64 1.02 -5.10
N GLU A 54 -0.40 2.16 -5.73
CA GLU A 54 0.80 2.39 -6.51
C GLU A 54 1.97 2.72 -5.57
N TYR A 55 3.11 2.11 -5.83
CA TYR A 55 4.34 2.34 -5.06
C TYR A 55 5.32 3.12 -5.93
N PRO A 56 5.91 4.22 -5.44
CA PRO A 56 6.89 5.00 -6.21
C PRO A 56 8.24 4.26 -6.21
N VAL A 57 8.34 3.18 -6.98
CA VAL A 57 9.50 2.26 -6.98
C VAL A 57 10.82 2.99 -7.23
N LEU A 58 10.83 4.00 -8.09
CA LEU A 58 12.03 4.80 -8.37
C LEU A 58 12.53 5.58 -7.16
N LEU A 59 11.64 6.17 -6.37
CA LEU A 59 12.00 6.90 -5.16
C LEU A 59 12.48 5.95 -4.06
N ILE A 60 11.79 4.81 -3.90
CA ILE A 60 12.18 3.77 -2.95
C ILE A 60 13.58 3.22 -3.28
N ARG A 61 13.85 2.98 -4.56
CA ARG A 61 15.17 2.56 -5.05
C ARG A 61 16.24 3.60 -4.70
N SER A 62 16.00 4.87 -5.03
CA SER A 62 16.94 5.96 -4.74
C SER A 62 17.28 6.05 -3.25
N ALA A 63 16.28 5.96 -2.37
CA ALA A 63 16.50 6.00 -0.92
C ALA A 63 17.41 4.85 -0.44
N LEU A 64 17.17 3.63 -0.95
CA LEU A 64 17.99 2.47 -0.63
C LEU A 64 19.43 2.57 -1.18
N GLU A 65 19.60 3.07 -2.39
CA GLU A 65 20.91 3.31 -3.03
C GLU A 65 21.71 4.42 -2.30
N GLN A 66 21.02 5.41 -1.72
CA GLN A 66 21.62 6.43 -0.85
C GLN A 66 22.06 5.85 0.51
N GLY A 67 21.70 4.61 0.81
CA GLY A 67 22.04 3.93 2.06
C GLY A 67 21.06 4.23 3.19
N GLU A 68 19.85 4.69 2.89
CA GLU A 68 18.83 4.80 3.93
C GLU A 68 18.55 3.42 4.55
N PRO A 69 18.47 3.32 5.89
CA PRO A 69 18.14 2.06 6.54
C PRO A 69 16.78 1.54 6.07
N VAL A 70 16.71 0.23 5.78
CA VAL A 70 15.48 -0.43 5.32
C VAL A 70 14.28 -0.13 6.22
N LYS A 71 14.48 -0.06 7.53
CA LYS A 71 13.43 0.29 8.51
C LYS A 71 12.90 1.71 8.30
N THR A 72 13.77 2.66 7.94
CA THR A 72 13.39 4.04 7.62
C THR A 72 12.61 4.08 6.32
N VAL A 73 13.10 3.44 5.25
CA VAL A 73 12.41 3.34 3.96
C VAL A 73 11.01 2.71 4.12
N MET A 74 10.90 1.62 4.88
CA MET A 74 9.61 0.99 5.18
C MET A 74 8.62 1.94 5.86
N ARG A 75 9.10 2.75 6.81
CA ARG A 75 8.26 3.72 7.51
C ARG A 75 7.87 4.90 6.62
N THR A 76 8.83 5.44 5.86
CA THR A 76 8.62 6.62 5.00
C THR A 76 7.63 6.33 3.88
N PHE A 77 7.73 5.15 3.25
CA PHE A 77 6.84 4.77 2.15
C PHE A 77 5.66 3.91 2.61
N ASP A 78 5.50 3.70 3.92
CA ASP A 78 4.48 2.85 4.55
C ASP A 78 4.33 1.49 3.84
N ILE A 79 5.45 0.78 3.70
CA ILE A 79 5.51 -0.52 3.02
C ILE A 79 5.96 -1.62 3.97
N SER A 80 5.32 -2.79 3.86
CA SER A 80 5.76 -3.97 4.59
C SER A 80 7.08 -4.51 4.05
N ARG A 81 7.80 -5.28 4.87
CA ARG A 81 9.05 -5.92 4.44
C ARG A 81 8.84 -6.89 3.29
N SER A 82 7.77 -7.69 3.34
CA SER A 82 7.42 -8.62 2.26
C SER A 82 7.12 -7.87 0.97
N LYS A 83 6.38 -6.76 1.04
CA LYS A 83 6.08 -5.93 -0.13
C LYS A 83 7.35 -5.31 -0.70
N LEU A 84 8.25 -4.82 0.15
CA LEU A 84 9.52 -4.28 -0.28
C LEU A 84 10.34 -5.32 -1.07
N HIS A 85 10.45 -6.56 -0.59
CA HIS A 85 11.15 -7.62 -1.34
C HIS A 85 10.40 -8.05 -2.62
N GLN A 86 9.08 -7.95 -2.67
CA GLN A 86 8.32 -8.17 -3.92
C GLN A 86 8.59 -7.08 -4.96
N LEU A 87 8.78 -5.82 -4.54
CA LEU A 87 9.11 -4.72 -5.43
C LEU A 87 10.53 -4.83 -6.02
N PHE A 88 11.43 -5.54 -5.32
CA PHE A 88 12.82 -5.74 -5.73
C PHE A 88 13.20 -7.23 -5.70
N PRO A 89 12.75 -8.03 -6.70
CA PRO A 89 12.96 -9.48 -6.72
C PRO A 89 14.44 -9.88 -6.85
N GLY A 90 15.30 -8.98 -7.35
CA GLY A 90 16.76 -9.18 -7.44
C GLY A 90 17.54 -8.85 -6.15
N GLY A 91 16.85 -8.55 -5.05
CA GLY A 91 17.45 -8.06 -3.81
C GLY A 91 17.33 -6.54 -3.67
N LEU A 92 17.48 -6.06 -2.44
CA LEU A 92 17.38 -4.63 -2.17
C LEU A 92 18.60 -3.91 -2.77
N PRO A 93 18.40 -2.82 -3.52
CA PRO A 93 19.48 -1.94 -3.90
C PRO A 93 20.24 -1.53 -2.64
N THR A 94 21.54 -1.77 -2.62
CA THR A 94 22.40 -1.26 -1.55
C THR A 94 23.21 -0.11 -2.11
N ARG A 95 23.72 0.73 -1.22
CA ARG A 95 24.76 1.69 -1.57
C ARG A 95 25.94 0.89 -2.12
N GLU A 96 26.08 0.91 -3.44
CA GLU A 96 27.14 0.21 -4.14
C GLU A 96 28.47 0.71 -3.59
N ASN A 97 29.17 -0.14 -2.84
CA ASN A 97 30.55 0.10 -2.50
C ASN A 97 31.33 -0.12 -3.80
N ARG A 98 31.50 0.95 -4.61
CA ARG A 98 32.41 0.93 -5.76
C ARG A 98 33.82 0.63 -5.22
N GLY A 99 34.18 -0.65 -5.22
CA GLY A 99 35.49 -1.15 -4.81
C GLY A 99 35.38 -2.33 -3.84
N VAL A 100 35.31 -3.54 -4.38
CA VAL A 100 36.41 -4.52 -4.45
C VAL A 100 35.75 -5.85 -4.84
N SER A 101 35.95 -6.27 -6.09
CA SER A 101 35.75 -7.65 -6.51
C SER A 101 36.76 -8.53 -5.77
N THR A 102 36.36 -9.18 -4.67
CA THR A 102 37.11 -10.33 -4.15
C THR A 102 36.62 -11.58 -4.86
N VAL A 103 37.41 -12.03 -5.84
CA VAL A 103 37.35 -13.38 -6.40
C VAL A 103 37.47 -14.39 -5.25
N SER A 104 36.42 -15.19 -5.04
CA SER A 104 36.41 -16.27 -4.05
C SER A 104 37.20 -17.46 -4.59
N MET A 105 38.45 -17.62 -4.14
CA MET A 105 39.23 -18.82 -4.41
C MET A 105 38.72 -19.98 -3.55
N LYS A 106 38.15 -21.00 -4.21
CA LYS A 106 37.85 -22.30 -3.61
C LYS A 106 39.17 -22.99 -3.21
N SER A 107 39.41 -23.18 -1.92
CA SER A 107 40.38 -24.17 -1.44
C SER A 107 39.68 -25.52 -1.30
N ALA A 108 40.09 -26.48 -2.13
CA ALA A 108 39.77 -27.89 -1.96
C ALA A 108 40.63 -28.47 -0.83
N THR A 109 40.01 -29.14 0.14
CA THR A 109 40.72 -29.93 1.16
C THR A 109 40.79 -31.38 0.70
N LYS A 110 41.99 -31.95 0.82
CA LYS A 110 42.39 -33.30 0.44
C LYS A 110 42.18 -34.28 1.60
#